data_AF-A0A1I5RRK0-F1
#
_entry.id   AF-A0A1I5RRK0-F1
#
_cell.length_a   1.000
_cell.length_b   1.000
_cell.length_c   1.000
_cell.angle_alpha   90.00
_cell.angle_beta   90.00
_cell.angle_gamma   90.00
#
_symmetry.space_group_name_H-M   'P 1'
#
loop_
_entity.id
_entity.type
_entity.pdbx_description
1 polymer ?
#
loop_
_entity_poly.entity_id
_entity_poly.type
_entity_poly.pdbx_seq_one_letter_code
_entity_poly.pdbx_strand_id
1 'polypeptide(L)'
;MVEDTRGRRAARGPGAGGPDGVPADGPADGVAGDGRVDAALMRATEQVLRLEADLAAAREQLAGLETALQSNRRIGMALGILMALRKVDEAAAFELLRTVSSRRNRKLRLVAEDVIRTGTVEWEPPPEVGRS
;
A
#
# COMPACT_ATOMS: atom_id res chain seq x y z
N MET A 1 48.97 19.38 -46.73
CA MET A 1 49.95 19.69 -45.66
C MET A 1 49.69 18.72 -44.53
N VAL A 2 50.58 17.84 -44.10
CA VAL A 2 51.90 17.38 -44.57
C VAL A 2 51.96 15.97 -43.97
N GLU A 3 52.33 14.97 -44.75
CA GLU A 3 52.70 13.66 -44.23
C GLU A 3 53.90 13.85 -43.29
N ASP A 4 53.81 13.35 -42.05
CA ASP A 4 55.00 13.17 -41.23
C ASP A 4 55.53 11.74 -41.38
N THR A 5 56.84 11.70 -41.35
CA THR A 5 57.70 10.90 -42.18
C THR A 5 58.20 9.72 -41.37
N ARG A 6 58.24 8.57 -42.02
CA ARG A 6 58.90 7.35 -41.53
C ARG A 6 60.30 7.66 -41.02
N GLY A 7 60.67 7.12 -39.86
CA GLY A 7 62.08 6.99 -39.51
C GLY A 7 62.37 6.55 -38.09
N ARG A 8 62.53 5.24 -37.86
CA ARG A 8 63.86 4.62 -37.63
C ARG A 8 63.73 3.20 -37.09
N ARG A 9 64.49 2.32 -37.76
CA ARG A 9 64.79 0.93 -37.41
C ARG A 9 66.04 0.85 -36.54
N ALA A 10 66.23 -0.35 -36.01
CA ALA A 10 67.39 -0.94 -35.31
C ALA A 10 67.34 -0.79 -33.79
N ALA A 11 67.54 -1.84 -32.98
CA ALA A 11 68.50 -2.91 -33.16
C ALA A 11 68.05 -4.29 -32.63
N ARG A 12 68.79 -5.28 -33.08
CA ARG A 12 68.69 -6.72 -32.86
C ARG A 12 69.52 -7.14 -31.65
N GLY A 13 69.04 -8.16 -30.93
CA GLY A 13 69.85 -9.00 -30.05
C GLY A 13 69.11 -10.32 -29.77
N PRO A 14 69.65 -11.49 -30.17
CA PRO A 14 69.15 -12.80 -29.75
C PRO A 14 69.94 -13.29 -28.53
N GLY A 15 69.26 -13.84 -27.53
CA GLY A 15 69.88 -14.46 -26.36
C GLY A 15 68.99 -15.56 -25.80
N ALA A 16 69.47 -16.79 -25.90
CA ALA A 16 68.80 -18.03 -25.52
C ALA A 16 69.10 -18.43 -24.06
N GLY A 17 68.21 -19.26 -23.49
CA GLY A 17 68.43 -20.07 -22.28
C GLY A 17 67.79 -19.47 -21.01
N GLY A 18 66.95 -20.17 -20.24
CA GLY A 18 66.59 -21.58 -20.21
C GLY A 18 65.25 -21.82 -19.48
N PRO A 19 64.84 -23.08 -19.32
CA PRO A 19 63.50 -23.46 -18.88
C PRO A 19 63.44 -23.64 -17.35
N ASP A 20 63.15 -22.58 -16.61
CA ASP A 20 62.71 -22.72 -15.22
C ASP A 20 61.18 -22.73 -15.19
N GLY A 21 60.65 -23.95 -15.15
CA GLY A 21 59.23 -24.20 -14.98
C GLY A 21 58.73 -23.61 -13.67
N VAL A 22 57.83 -22.65 -13.76
CA VAL A 22 56.89 -22.35 -12.67
C VAL A 22 55.71 -23.29 -12.89
N PRO A 23 55.51 -24.33 -12.05
CA PRO A 23 54.27 -25.08 -12.09
C PRO A 23 53.11 -24.16 -11.74
N ALA A 24 52.07 -24.37 -12.53
CA ALA A 24 50.76 -23.76 -12.44
C ALA A 24 50.15 -23.86 -11.03
N ASP A 25 49.47 -22.77 -10.67
CA ASP A 25 48.07 -22.78 -10.23
C ASP A 25 47.72 -23.63 -9.00
N GLY A 26 47.45 -22.93 -7.89
CA GLY A 26 46.73 -23.47 -6.74
C GLY A 26 46.82 -22.57 -5.50
N PRO A 27 45.75 -22.40 -4.69
CA PRO A 27 44.33 -22.60 -4.97
C PRO A 27 43.66 -21.25 -5.25
N ALA A 28 42.96 -21.13 -6.37
CA ALA A 28 41.75 -20.31 -6.34
C ALA A 28 40.76 -21.08 -5.47
N ASP A 29 40.85 -20.90 -4.15
CA ASP A 29 39.74 -21.20 -3.23
C ASP A 29 38.63 -20.18 -3.53
N GLY A 30 38.06 -20.31 -4.72
CA GLY A 30 36.70 -19.89 -4.96
C GLY A 30 35.88 -20.74 -4.03
N VAL A 31 35.43 -20.13 -2.94
CA VAL A 31 34.17 -20.51 -2.30
C VAL A 31 33.11 -20.38 -3.40
N ALA A 32 33.00 -21.42 -4.22
CA ALA A 32 31.79 -21.77 -4.91
C ALA A 32 30.82 -22.13 -3.79
N GLY A 33 30.31 -21.10 -3.12
CA GLY A 33 29.14 -21.21 -2.27
C GLY A 33 28.12 -21.98 -3.08
N ASP A 34 27.54 -23.01 -2.47
CA ASP A 34 26.56 -23.88 -3.11
C ASP A 34 25.42 -22.98 -3.58
N GLY A 35 25.45 -22.54 -4.85
CA GLY A 35 24.49 -21.58 -5.39
C GLY A 35 23.05 -22.08 -5.29
N ARG A 36 22.86 -23.37 -4.97
CA ARG A 36 21.58 -23.95 -4.57
C ARG A 36 21.10 -23.48 -3.21
N VAL A 37 22.00 -23.30 -2.23
CA VAL A 37 21.72 -22.69 -0.92
C VAL A 37 21.40 -21.21 -1.08
N ASP A 38 22.16 -20.47 -1.89
CA ASP A 38 21.85 -19.05 -2.18
C ASP A 38 20.49 -18.91 -2.90
N ALA A 39 20.21 -19.76 -3.88
CA ALA A 39 18.92 -19.77 -4.55
C ALA A 39 17.77 -20.21 -3.61
N ALA A 40 18.02 -21.13 -2.68
CA ALA A 40 17.04 -21.53 -1.66
C ALA A 40 16.75 -20.38 -0.69
N LEU A 41 17.79 -19.65 -0.26
CA LEU A 41 17.66 -18.48 0.59
C LEU A 41 16.89 -17.37 -0.15
N MET A 42 17.22 -17.08 -1.40
CA MET A 42 16.51 -16.08 -2.20
C MET A 42 15.01 -16.43 -2.35
N ARG A 43 14.68 -17.70 -2.65
CA ARG A 43 13.27 -18.13 -2.68
C ARG A 43 12.59 -18.00 -1.32
N ALA A 44 13.27 -18.36 -0.23
CA ALA A 44 12.72 -18.21 1.11
C ALA A 44 12.47 -16.73 1.45
N THR A 45 13.39 -15.82 1.09
CA THR A 45 13.20 -14.37 1.28
C THR A 45 12.04 -13.84 0.46
N GLU A 46 11.90 -14.26 -0.80
CA GLU A 46 10.76 -13.87 -1.64
C GLU A 46 9.42 -14.36 -1.06
N GLN A 47 9.39 -15.59 -0.53
CA GLN A 47 8.22 -16.14 0.13
C GLN A 47 7.85 -15.34 1.39
N VAL A 48 8.83 -14.98 2.22
CA VAL A 48 8.59 -14.15 3.41
C VAL A 48 8.02 -12.79 3.01
N LEU A 49 8.61 -12.12 2.01
CA LEU A 49 8.12 -10.82 1.53
C LEU A 49 6.67 -10.91 1.00
N ARG A 50 6.33 -11.98 0.28
CA ARG A 50 4.94 -12.20 -0.19
C ARG A 50 3.98 -12.39 0.97
N LEU A 51 4.34 -13.21 1.95
CA LEU A 51 3.50 -13.44 3.14
C LEU A 51 3.31 -12.15 3.95
N GLU A 52 4.34 -11.32 4.07
CA GLU A 52 4.23 -10.01 4.72
C GLU A 52 3.27 -9.07 3.97
N ALA A 53 3.36 -9.03 2.64
CA ALA A 53 2.47 -8.23 1.82
C ALA A 53 1.00 -8.70 1.92
N ASP A 54 0.76 -10.01 1.85
CA ASP A 54 -0.57 -10.60 1.98
C ASP A 54 -1.18 -10.31 3.36
N LEU A 55 -0.38 -10.45 4.41
CA LEU A 55 -0.80 -10.17 5.77
C LEU A 55 -1.07 -8.67 5.99
N ALA A 56 -0.29 -7.78 5.38
CA ALA A 56 -0.56 -6.34 5.40
C ALA A 56 -1.90 -6.01 4.71
N ALA A 57 -2.15 -6.57 3.52
CA ALA A 57 -3.40 -6.39 2.81
C ALA A 57 -4.61 -6.92 3.60
N ALA A 58 -4.49 -8.11 4.21
CA ALA A 58 -5.54 -8.67 5.05
C ALA A 58 -5.86 -7.78 6.27
N ARG A 59 -4.82 -7.19 6.91
CA ARG A 59 -5.02 -6.24 8.02
C ARG A 59 -5.73 -4.97 7.58
N GLU A 60 -5.39 -4.42 6.41
CA GLU A 60 -6.06 -3.25 5.86
C GLU A 60 -7.54 -3.53 5.57
N GLN A 61 -7.85 -4.70 5.01
CA GLN A 61 -9.22 -5.14 4.78
C GLN A 61 -10.01 -5.26 6.08
N LEU A 62 -9.43 -5.89 7.12
CA LEU A 62 -10.05 -5.98 8.45
C LEU A 62 -10.33 -4.59 9.04
N ALA A 63 -9.37 -3.67 8.99
CA ALA A 63 -9.54 -2.31 9.49
C ALA A 63 -10.65 -1.54 8.73
N GLY A 64 -10.75 -1.73 7.42
CA GLY A 64 -11.83 -1.18 6.59
C GLY A 64 -13.20 -1.71 7.00
N LEU A 65 -13.32 -3.02 7.23
CA LEU A 65 -14.55 -3.67 7.67
C LEU A 65 -14.97 -3.23 9.08
N GLU A 66 -14.03 -3.17 10.02
CA GLU A 66 -14.30 -2.69 11.38
C GLU A 66 -14.81 -1.25 11.37
N THR A 67 -14.18 -0.39 10.56
CA THR A 67 -14.60 1.01 10.36
C THR A 67 -16.01 1.08 9.78
N ALA A 68 -16.32 0.26 8.77
CA ALA A 68 -17.64 0.20 8.16
C ALA A 68 -18.72 -0.27 9.15
N LEU A 69 -18.43 -1.32 9.94
CA LEU A 69 -19.34 -1.82 10.98
C LEU A 69 -19.59 -0.79 12.08
N GLN A 70 -18.54 -0.13 12.56
CA GLN A 70 -18.69 0.92 13.56
C GLN A 70 -19.50 2.10 13.04
N SER A 71 -19.29 2.48 11.77
CA SER A 71 -20.09 3.48 11.07
C SER A 71 -21.57 3.09 11.03
N ASN A 72 -21.87 1.86 10.60
CA ASN A 72 -23.25 1.37 10.52
C ASN A 72 -23.94 1.34 11.88
N ARG A 73 -23.26 0.89 12.94
CA ARG A 73 -23.84 0.91 14.30
C ARG A 73 -24.18 2.32 14.76
N ARG A 74 -23.31 3.31 14.50
CA ARG A 74 -23.59 4.71 14.86
C ARG A 74 -24.73 5.30 14.04
N ILE A 75 -24.77 5.01 12.74
CA ILE A 75 -25.88 5.47 11.89
C ILE A 75 -27.20 4.87 12.39
N GLY A 76 -27.27 3.56 12.64
CA GLY A 76 -28.47 2.91 13.17
C GLY A 76 -28.93 3.48 14.53
N MET A 77 -27.98 3.79 15.44
CA MET A 77 -28.30 4.43 16.71
C MET A 77 -28.90 5.83 16.51
N ALA A 78 -28.31 6.64 15.63
CA ALA A 78 -28.85 7.96 15.29
C ALA A 78 -30.25 7.88 14.67
N LEU A 79 -30.48 6.91 13.78
CA LEU A 79 -31.81 6.64 13.22
C LEU A 79 -32.81 6.32 14.33
N GLY A 80 -32.47 5.42 15.25
CA GLY A 80 -33.30 5.08 16.39
C GLY A 80 -33.69 6.29 17.24
N ILE A 81 -32.72 7.16 17.53
CA ILE A 81 -32.94 8.41 18.27
C ILE A 81 -33.91 9.33 17.52
N LEU A 82 -33.72 9.53 16.21
CA LEU A 82 -34.58 10.38 15.41
C LEU A 82 -36.00 9.82 15.27
N MET A 83 -36.15 8.52 15.05
CA MET A 83 -37.46 7.86 15.01
C MET A 83 -38.21 8.07 16.34
N ALA A 84 -37.51 7.89 17.47
CA ALA A 84 -38.11 8.03 18.79
C ALA A 84 -38.55 9.48 19.10
N LEU A 85 -37.71 10.46 18.76
CA LEU A 85 -37.94 11.88 19.09
C LEU A 85 -38.86 12.59 18.10
N ARG A 86 -38.76 12.28 16.81
CA ARG A 86 -39.53 12.94 15.73
C ARG A 86 -40.76 12.15 15.29
N LYS A 87 -40.94 10.91 15.79
CA LYS A 87 -42.06 10.01 15.43
C LYS A 87 -42.16 9.74 13.93
N VAL A 88 -41.01 9.56 13.29
CA VAL A 88 -40.88 9.22 11.86
C VAL A 88 -40.44 7.78 11.69
N ASP A 89 -40.63 7.23 10.50
CA ASP A 89 -40.10 5.92 10.14
C ASP A 89 -38.59 5.95 9.82
N GLU A 90 -38.01 4.78 9.59
CA GLU A 90 -36.57 4.63 9.33
C GLU A 90 -36.15 5.35 8.03
N ALA A 91 -36.97 5.28 6.99
CA ALA A 91 -36.69 5.89 5.70
C ALA A 91 -36.63 7.43 5.81
N ALA A 92 -37.60 8.03 6.49
CA ALA A 92 -37.62 9.46 6.76
C ALA A 92 -36.46 9.88 7.67
N ALA A 93 -36.14 9.13 8.72
CA ALA A 93 -34.98 9.40 9.56
C ALA A 93 -33.65 9.36 8.77
N PHE A 94 -33.53 8.42 7.83
CA PHE A 94 -32.36 8.30 6.97
C PHE A 94 -32.24 9.47 6.00
N GLU A 95 -33.34 9.87 5.36
CA GLU A 95 -33.33 11.04 4.48
C GLU A 95 -32.99 12.34 5.24
N LEU A 96 -33.40 12.48 6.50
CA LEU A 96 -32.98 13.60 7.34
C LEU A 96 -31.45 13.63 7.52
N LEU A 97 -30.85 12.50 7.92
CA LEU A 97 -29.38 12.40 8.07
C LEU A 97 -28.66 12.66 6.73
N ARG A 98 -29.16 12.09 5.63
CA ARG A 98 -28.61 12.25 4.28
C ARG A 98 -28.67 13.71 3.83
N THR A 99 -29.76 14.39 4.10
CA THR A 99 -29.95 15.81 3.74
C THR A 99 -28.95 16.69 4.47
N VAL A 100 -28.77 16.48 5.78
CA VAL A 100 -27.78 17.23 6.57
C VAL A 100 -26.35 16.93 6.11
N SER A 101 -26.03 15.65 5.89
CA SER A 101 -24.72 15.20 5.39
C SER A 101 -24.37 15.84 4.06
N SER A 102 -25.31 15.86 3.12
CA SER A 102 -25.13 16.44 1.79
C SER A 102 -24.96 17.96 1.86
N ARG A 103 -25.80 18.66 2.62
CA ARG A 103 -25.74 20.12 2.75
C ARG A 103 -24.47 20.60 3.44
N ARG A 104 -23.97 19.85 4.43
CA ARG A 104 -22.75 20.19 5.17
C ARG A 104 -21.49 19.60 4.54
N ASN A 105 -21.61 18.86 3.44
CA ASN A 105 -20.52 18.09 2.81
C ASN A 105 -19.68 17.31 3.84
N ARG A 106 -20.37 16.69 4.82
CA ARG A 106 -19.76 15.93 5.91
C ARG A 106 -20.15 14.47 5.79
N LYS A 107 -19.20 13.59 6.12
CA LYS A 107 -19.43 12.14 6.17
C LYS A 107 -20.64 11.84 7.06
N LEU A 108 -21.56 11.01 6.56
CA LEU A 108 -22.81 10.64 7.24
C LEU A 108 -22.59 10.14 8.68
N ARG A 109 -21.52 9.37 8.92
CA ARG A 109 -21.09 8.91 10.25
C ARG A 109 -20.91 10.04 11.26
N LEU A 110 -20.32 11.15 10.84
CA LEU A 110 -20.08 12.30 11.73
C LEU A 110 -21.37 13.03 12.06
N VAL A 111 -22.31 13.11 11.10
CA VAL A 111 -23.65 13.65 11.35
C VAL A 111 -24.41 12.74 12.33
N ALA A 112 -24.32 11.42 12.16
CA ALA A 112 -24.90 10.47 13.09
C ALA A 112 -24.30 10.60 14.50
N GLU A 113 -22.99 10.81 14.63
CA GLU A 113 -22.34 11.09 15.92
C GLU A 113 -22.86 12.36 16.59
N ASP A 114 -23.07 13.42 15.81
CA ASP A 114 -23.67 14.66 16.33
C ASP A 114 -25.09 14.39 16.85
N VAL A 115 -25.92 13.66 16.11
CA VAL A 115 -27.28 13.28 16.54
C VAL A 115 -27.27 12.40 17.79
N ILE A 116 -26.35 11.45 17.91
CA ILE A 116 -26.21 10.63 19.12
C ILE A 116 -25.92 11.52 20.34
N ARG A 117 -25.10 12.55 20.16
CA ARG A 117 -24.71 13.48 21.23
C ARG A 117 -25.79 14.50 21.59
N THR A 118 -26.52 15.02 20.60
CA THR A 118 -27.46 16.15 20.79
C THR A 118 -28.93 15.74 20.79
N GLY A 119 -29.25 14.56 20.28
CA GLY A 119 -30.63 14.13 20.01
C GLY A 119 -31.29 14.83 18.81
N THR A 120 -30.60 15.74 18.12
CA THR A 120 -31.21 16.55 17.07
C THR A 120 -30.38 16.57 15.79
N VAL A 121 -31.06 16.46 14.66
CA VAL A 121 -30.55 16.99 13.39
C VAL A 121 -30.90 18.48 13.38
N GLU A 122 -29.88 19.34 13.32
CA GLU A 122 -30.04 20.78 13.04
C GLU A 122 -30.46 20.98 11.57
N TRP A 123 -31.66 20.52 11.26
CA TRP A 123 -32.27 20.60 9.94
C TRP A 123 -33.79 20.56 10.08
N GLU A 124 -34.43 21.63 9.63
CA GLU A 124 -35.89 21.72 9.50
C GLU A 124 -36.29 21.01 8.21
N PRO A 125 -37.16 19.98 8.24
CA PRO A 125 -37.65 19.36 7.01
C PRO A 125 -38.39 20.39 6.15
N PRO A 126 -38.30 20.31 4.81
CA PRO A 126 -39.13 21.15 3.94
C PRO A 126 -40.61 20.84 4.25
N PRO A 127 -41.50 21.86 4.22
CA PRO A 127 -42.91 21.67 4.55
C PRO A 127 -43.49 20.55 3.68
N GLU A 128 -44.11 19.57 4.32
CA GLU A 128 -44.70 18.42 3.63
C GLU A 128 -45.80 18.93 2.69
N VAL A 129 -45.49 18.93 1.39
CA VAL A 129 -46.48 19.17 0.35
C VAL A 129 -47.46 17.99 0.44
N GLY A 130 -48.69 18.31 0.84
CA GLY A 130 -49.69 17.34 1.28
C GLY A 130 -49.79 16.11 0.38
N ARG A 131 -49.73 14.93 1.00
CA ARG A 131 -50.20 13.70 0.37
C ARG A 131 -51.73 13.69 0.48
N SER A 132 -52.39 13.93 -0.64
CA SER A 132 -53.78 13.54 -0.90
C SER A 132 -53.95 12.03 -0.99
#